data_AF-A0A0F9WE00-F1
#
_entry.id   AF-A0A0F9WE00-F1
#
_cell.length_a   1.000
_cell.length_b   1.000
_cell.length_c   1.000
_cell.angle_alpha   90.00
_cell.angle_beta   90.00
_cell.angle_gamma   90.00
#
_symmetry.space_group_name_H-M   'P 1'
#
loop_
_entity.id
_entity.type
_entity.pdbx_description
1 polymer ?
#
loop_
_entity_poly.entity_id
_entity_poly.type
_entity_poly.pdbx_seq_one_letter_code
_entity_poly.pdbx_strand_id
1 'polypeptide(L)'
;MSLLKDKTVLIVGLGLIGGSIARGLATSKACRRILAVGRDEAALQTAMLDGSIHAYATDLATLAPEADLIMITVPTLSVRLILEQLRDLVDDRVIITDAASVKGNVVADARRALGARVSRFVPGHPIAGSERSGYPASRADLFDKRKVILTPLSDNDTLAVHTVMALWQSLGADIHAMSVERHDKVLAGTSHLPHLLAYTLVNTLVDSVSEPDRVQQVFDYAAGGFADFSRIASSDPVMWRDIFLANTQATVDILDAYVTSLQRMRSVLLRADGAALTREFGRAKQVRDEFYLRFQHNAGQRPTAPAGQATAVLTGRPRHSLQGEFRAPASPGTARKYLEDAVAHSSVSRLQGVPEDTETLCLVQSLRANGVPVVGPEQGQVTVYGTGDDILAGSGSGSGSGSGDTADAGHGQSVTVLPAHDFLVLAMSLTACTVTDSRLVLSAVYPGIEGNEHPLLALQQMGADLQFTGKTLLTVTVSAATLRGCDLDFCRNSDAPPLDKDTQDAVTEQILAYIVAGTFADGETRLRVDDVQGNVRVMNACQLWRGLGADIQMAKDVITVRRSVLASGTLACRDDPEIALLSVVLSQRAAGHIDMTGTTAFTLKYPGLVSQLQSLGFGLELGKNND
;
A
#
# COMPACT_ATOMS: atom_id res chain seq x y z
N MET A 1 6.76 5.18 29.42
CA MET A 1 7.72 4.13 29.84
C MET A 1 7.83 3.12 28.70
N SER A 2 9.00 2.50 28.45
CA SER A 2 9.12 1.46 27.41
C SER A 2 8.25 0.26 27.77
N LEU A 3 7.41 -0.22 26.83
CA LEU A 3 6.56 -1.41 26.99
C LEU A 3 7.35 -2.68 27.35
N LEU A 4 8.67 -2.66 27.17
CA LEU A 4 9.55 -3.79 27.42
C LEU A 4 10.28 -3.72 28.77
N LYS A 5 10.33 -2.55 29.42
CA LYS A 5 11.27 -2.26 30.52
C LYS A 5 11.24 -3.32 31.63
N ASP A 6 10.04 -3.76 32.01
CA ASP A 6 9.85 -4.73 33.10
C ASP A 6 9.65 -6.17 32.62
N LYS A 7 9.71 -6.40 31.30
CA LYS A 7 9.46 -7.71 30.68
C LYS A 7 10.73 -8.58 30.64
N THR A 8 10.50 -9.88 30.75
CA THR A 8 11.44 -10.97 30.53
C THR A 8 11.25 -11.51 29.13
N VAL A 9 12.27 -11.39 28.28
CA VAL A 9 12.24 -11.84 26.89
C VAL A 9 12.96 -13.19 26.78
N LEU A 10 12.27 -14.22 26.30
CA LEU A 10 12.88 -15.52 26.00
C LEU A 10 13.10 -15.66 24.49
N ILE A 11 14.32 -15.97 24.09
CA ILE A 11 14.70 -16.23 22.70
C ILE A 11 14.85 -17.73 22.49
N VAL A 12 14.04 -18.30 21.58
CA VAL A 12 14.09 -19.72 21.23
C VAL A 12 14.84 -19.89 19.92
N GLY A 13 16.11 -20.31 20.01
CA GLY A 13 17.03 -20.50 18.88
C GLY A 13 18.08 -19.40 18.79
N LEU A 14 19.22 -19.57 19.44
CA LEU A 14 20.28 -18.56 19.52
C LEU A 14 21.26 -18.59 18.32
N GLY A 15 20.72 -18.51 17.09
CA GLY A 15 21.50 -18.41 15.85
C GLY A 15 21.94 -16.99 15.51
N LEU A 16 22.13 -16.68 14.22
CA LEU A 16 22.42 -15.31 13.74
C LEU A 16 21.35 -14.32 14.21
N ILE A 17 20.09 -14.60 13.88
CA ILE A 17 18.96 -13.70 14.16
C ILE A 17 18.71 -13.61 15.67
N GLY A 18 18.51 -14.75 16.35
CA GLY A 18 18.27 -14.78 17.80
C GLY A 18 19.42 -14.17 18.60
N GLY A 19 20.67 -14.46 18.24
CA GLY A 19 21.84 -13.84 18.85
C GLY A 19 21.91 -12.33 18.64
N SER A 20 21.55 -11.85 17.45
CA SER A 20 21.49 -10.42 17.16
C SER A 20 20.43 -9.70 17.97
N ILE A 21 19.27 -10.34 18.17
CA ILE A 21 18.20 -9.81 19.04
C ILE A 21 18.72 -9.74 20.48
N ALA A 22 19.34 -10.81 20.99
CA ALA A 22 19.91 -10.84 22.35
C ALA A 22 20.92 -9.70 22.56
N ARG A 23 21.90 -9.58 21.66
CA ARG A 23 22.92 -8.52 21.71
C ARG A 23 22.33 -7.12 21.64
N GLY A 24 21.35 -6.90 20.75
CA GLY A 24 20.69 -5.60 20.59
C GLY A 24 19.86 -5.22 21.82
N LEU A 25 19.11 -6.17 22.40
CA LEU A 25 18.34 -5.95 23.63
C LEU A 25 19.27 -5.68 24.83
N ALA A 26 20.39 -6.40 24.95
CA ALA A 26 21.37 -6.19 26.00
C ALA A 26 22.04 -4.80 25.88
N THR A 27 22.39 -4.40 24.65
CA THR A 27 23.02 -3.10 24.37
C THR A 27 22.07 -1.94 24.65
N SER A 28 20.81 -2.05 24.22
CA SER A 28 19.78 -1.01 24.41
C SER A 28 19.21 -0.98 25.84
N LYS A 29 19.41 -2.04 26.63
CA LYS A 29 18.80 -2.24 27.95
C LYS A 29 17.27 -2.07 27.91
N ALA A 30 16.66 -2.51 26.81
CA ALA A 30 15.25 -2.27 26.54
C ALA A 30 14.32 -3.06 27.46
N CYS A 31 14.77 -4.19 28.01
CA CYS A 31 13.99 -5.10 28.84
C CYS A 31 14.71 -5.52 30.12
N ARG A 32 13.97 -6.14 31.05
CA ARG A 32 14.46 -6.50 32.39
C ARG A 32 15.44 -7.66 32.35
N ARG A 33 15.09 -8.72 31.62
CA ARG A 33 15.85 -9.97 31.54
C ARG A 33 15.73 -10.56 30.14
N ILE A 34 16.82 -11.16 29.68
CA ILE A 34 16.94 -11.85 28.39
C ILE A 34 17.31 -13.30 28.70
N LEU A 35 16.46 -14.23 28.30
CA LEU A 35 16.63 -15.67 28.46
C LEU A 35 16.85 -16.28 27.07
N ALA A 36 17.58 -17.39 26.99
CA ALA A 36 17.72 -18.12 25.72
C ALA A 36 17.58 -19.63 25.88
N VAL A 37 16.88 -20.25 24.93
CA VAL A 37 16.80 -21.70 24.78
C VAL A 37 17.34 -22.10 23.42
N GLY A 38 18.16 -23.15 23.38
CA GLY A 38 18.76 -23.65 22.14
C GLY A 38 19.41 -25.01 22.29
N ARG A 39 19.69 -25.67 21.17
CA ARG A 39 20.33 -27.00 21.14
C ARG A 39 21.85 -26.94 21.28
N ASP A 40 22.46 -25.84 20.87
CA ASP A 40 23.90 -25.63 20.94
C ASP A 40 24.26 -24.97 22.27
N GLU A 41 24.59 -25.79 23.26
CA GLU A 41 24.94 -25.33 24.59
C GLU A 41 26.20 -24.46 24.61
N ALA A 42 27.17 -24.70 23.71
CA ALA A 42 28.38 -23.90 23.62
C ALA A 42 28.08 -22.46 23.17
N ALA A 43 27.15 -22.29 22.22
CA ALA A 43 26.68 -20.96 21.82
C ALA A 43 25.95 -20.24 22.97
N LEU A 44 25.12 -20.95 23.73
CA LEU A 44 24.41 -20.39 24.89
C LEU A 44 25.38 -19.96 26.00
N GLN A 45 26.39 -20.78 26.31
CA GLN A 45 27.43 -20.45 27.28
C GLN A 45 28.22 -19.22 26.86
N THR A 46 28.58 -19.13 25.57
CA THR A 46 29.28 -17.95 25.02
C THR A 46 28.43 -16.68 25.20
N ALA A 47 27.14 -16.75 24.92
CA ALA A 47 26.22 -15.62 25.06
C ALA A 47 26.01 -15.19 26.51
N MET A 48 26.04 -16.13 27.45
CA MET A 48 25.98 -15.83 28.87
C MET A 48 27.27 -15.15 29.34
N LEU A 49 28.43 -15.65 28.91
CA LEU A 49 29.74 -15.10 29.26
C LEU A 49 29.97 -13.70 28.70
N ASP A 50 29.47 -13.41 27.49
CA ASP A 50 29.59 -12.08 26.88
C ASP A 50 28.49 -11.09 27.31
N GLY A 51 27.57 -11.52 28.19
CA GLY A 51 26.52 -10.68 28.76
C GLY A 51 25.34 -10.38 27.83
N SER A 52 25.23 -11.07 26.70
CA SER A 52 24.09 -10.90 25.77
C SER A 52 22.80 -11.51 26.30
N ILE A 53 22.89 -12.46 27.22
CA ILE A 53 21.76 -13.10 27.91
C ILE A 53 22.03 -13.19 29.42
N HIS A 54 20.97 -13.39 30.20
CA HIS A 54 21.01 -13.47 31.67
C HIS A 54 20.87 -14.90 32.20
N ALA A 55 20.26 -15.80 31.43
CA ALA A 55 20.22 -17.24 31.71
C ALA A 55 19.93 -18.02 30.43
N TYR A 56 20.30 -19.30 30.42
CA TYR A 56 20.01 -20.20 29.32
C TYR A 56 19.59 -21.59 29.80
N ALA A 57 18.92 -22.34 28.91
CA ALA A 57 18.64 -23.76 29.09
C ALA A 57 18.63 -24.46 27.73
N THR A 58 18.84 -25.77 27.72
CA THR A 58 18.68 -26.60 26.52
C THR A 58 17.26 -27.15 26.37
N ASP A 59 16.46 -27.09 27.43
CA ASP A 59 15.05 -27.48 27.47
C ASP A 59 14.14 -26.25 27.62
N LEU A 60 13.09 -26.19 26.80
CA LEU A 60 12.16 -25.08 26.75
C LEU A 60 11.33 -24.97 28.04
N ALA A 61 10.98 -26.11 28.66
CA ALA A 61 10.16 -26.14 29.87
C ALA A 61 10.85 -25.49 31.08
N THR A 62 12.19 -25.37 31.05
CA THR A 62 12.95 -24.76 32.14
C THR A 62 12.74 -23.25 32.22
N LEU A 63 12.66 -22.55 31.08
CA LEU A 63 12.67 -21.08 31.04
C LEU A 63 11.39 -20.45 30.47
N ALA A 64 10.57 -21.20 29.71
CA ALA A 64 9.33 -20.69 29.14
C ALA A 64 8.35 -20.12 30.20
N PRO A 65 8.18 -20.71 31.40
CA PRO A 65 7.30 -20.16 32.43
C PRO A 65 7.73 -18.80 33.00
N GLU A 66 8.99 -18.39 32.81
CA GLU A 66 9.49 -17.09 33.29
C GLU A 66 9.28 -15.95 32.28
N ALA A 67 8.86 -16.25 31.06
CA ALA A 67 8.84 -15.31 29.95
C ALA A 67 7.55 -14.49 29.90
N ASP A 68 7.69 -13.16 29.75
CA ASP A 68 6.57 -12.27 29.42
C ASP A 68 6.38 -12.17 27.88
N LEU A 69 7.47 -12.37 27.15
CA LEU A 69 7.54 -12.31 25.69
C LEU A 69 8.48 -13.38 25.15
N ILE A 70 8.02 -14.17 24.18
CA ILE A 70 8.79 -15.24 23.55
C ILE A 70 9.03 -14.91 22.09
N MET A 71 10.31 -14.89 21.69
CA MET A 71 10.79 -14.66 20.34
C MET A 71 11.31 -15.97 19.74
N ILE A 72 10.62 -16.50 18.74
CA ILE A 72 10.97 -17.76 18.07
C ILE A 72 11.86 -17.48 16.85
N THR A 73 13.09 -17.96 16.89
CA THR A 73 14.13 -17.74 15.86
C THR A 73 14.72 -19.05 15.33
N VAL A 74 13.99 -20.16 15.48
CA VAL A 74 14.32 -21.46 14.86
C VAL A 74 13.95 -21.48 13.37
N PRO A 75 14.46 -22.44 12.57
CA PRO A 75 14.07 -22.58 11.16
C PRO A 75 12.55 -22.66 10.97
N THR A 76 12.05 -22.12 9.86
CA THR A 76 10.62 -21.94 9.57
C THR A 76 9.78 -23.19 9.83
N LEU A 77 10.23 -24.37 9.38
CA LEU A 77 9.47 -25.62 9.57
C LEU A 77 9.55 -26.20 10.99
N SER A 78 10.44 -25.68 11.84
CA SER A 78 10.55 -26.08 13.26
C SER A 78 9.67 -25.26 14.18
N VAL A 79 9.11 -24.13 13.72
CA VAL A 79 8.28 -23.22 14.53
C VAL A 79 7.07 -23.95 15.12
N ARG A 80 6.44 -24.86 14.36
CA ARG A 80 5.30 -25.67 14.82
C ARG A 80 5.59 -26.42 16.12
N LEU A 81 6.73 -27.11 16.20
CA LEU A 81 7.10 -27.92 17.37
C LEU A 81 7.28 -27.04 18.61
N ILE A 82 7.86 -25.85 18.45
CA ILE A 82 8.00 -24.89 19.55
C ILE A 82 6.63 -24.41 20.02
N LEU A 83 5.74 -24.03 19.10
CA LEU A 83 4.39 -23.58 19.44
C LEU A 83 3.57 -24.67 20.16
N GLU A 84 3.67 -25.92 19.73
CA GLU A 84 3.04 -27.08 20.36
C GLU A 84 3.53 -27.29 21.80
N GLN A 85 4.84 -27.13 22.05
CA GLN A 85 5.41 -27.20 23.40
C GLN A 85 4.94 -26.02 24.27
N LEU A 86 4.98 -24.79 23.74
CA LEU A 86 4.62 -23.59 24.48
C LEU A 86 3.17 -23.64 24.99
N ARG A 87 2.25 -24.27 24.24
CA ARG A 87 0.85 -24.42 24.65
C ARG A 87 0.70 -24.89 26.10
N ASP A 88 1.52 -25.85 26.53
CA ASP A 88 1.40 -26.47 27.84
C ASP A 88 2.36 -25.85 28.88
N LEU A 89 3.25 -24.95 28.46
CA LEU A 89 4.32 -24.38 29.28
C LEU A 89 4.11 -22.93 29.69
N VAL A 90 3.25 -22.18 29.00
CA VAL A 90 3.06 -20.74 29.23
C VAL A 90 1.62 -20.37 29.55
N ASP A 91 1.46 -19.27 30.28
CA ASP A 91 0.16 -18.70 30.59
C ASP A 91 -0.45 -17.91 29.42
N ASP A 92 -1.75 -17.63 29.50
CA ASP A 92 -2.53 -16.95 28.45
C ASP A 92 -2.07 -15.50 28.19
N ARG A 93 -1.29 -14.90 29.08
CA ARG A 93 -0.80 -13.51 29.00
C ARG A 93 0.53 -13.42 28.26
N VAL A 94 1.25 -14.52 28.05
CA VAL A 94 2.53 -14.50 27.35
C VAL A 94 2.33 -14.05 25.89
N ILE A 95 3.13 -13.07 25.47
CA ILE A 95 3.15 -12.62 24.07
C ILE A 95 4.14 -13.51 23.32
N ILE A 96 3.75 -14.01 22.15
CA ILE A 96 4.61 -14.86 21.32
C ILE A 96 4.80 -14.16 19.97
N THR A 97 6.03 -14.19 19.45
CA THR A 97 6.37 -13.69 18.12
C THR A 97 7.43 -14.58 17.50
N ASP A 98 7.72 -14.37 16.23
CA ASP A 98 8.70 -15.12 15.47
C ASP A 98 9.54 -14.21 14.56
N ALA A 99 10.53 -14.81 13.92
CA ALA A 99 11.36 -14.18 12.90
C ALA A 99 11.51 -15.03 11.62
N ALA A 100 10.57 -15.95 11.36
CA ALA A 100 10.65 -16.86 10.21
C ALA A 100 10.48 -16.12 8.87
N SER A 101 11.03 -16.66 7.80
CA SER A 101 10.99 -16.01 6.47
C SER A 101 9.65 -16.14 5.75
N VAL A 102 8.76 -17.02 6.22
CA VAL A 102 7.43 -17.28 5.64
C VAL A 102 6.40 -17.16 6.76
N LYS A 103 5.21 -16.63 6.45
CA LYS A 103 4.20 -16.28 7.45
C LYS A 103 2.94 -17.14 7.36
N GLY A 104 2.52 -17.54 6.17
CA GLY A 104 1.31 -18.36 5.98
C GLY A 104 1.35 -19.66 6.77
N ASN A 105 2.44 -20.43 6.63
CA ASN A 105 2.60 -21.70 7.35
C ASN A 105 2.69 -21.49 8.87
N VAL A 106 3.48 -20.49 9.31
CA VAL A 106 3.68 -20.19 10.74
C VAL A 106 2.37 -19.78 11.41
N VAL A 107 1.57 -18.96 10.74
CA VAL A 107 0.25 -18.54 11.26
C VAL A 107 -0.71 -19.72 11.30
N ALA A 108 -0.71 -20.60 10.28
CA ALA A 108 -1.52 -21.82 10.29
C ALA A 108 -1.15 -22.75 11.45
N ASP A 109 0.15 -22.90 11.73
CA ASP A 109 0.67 -23.68 12.85
C ASP A 109 0.29 -23.04 14.19
N ALA A 110 0.41 -21.72 14.33
CA ALA A 110 0.03 -20.99 15.52
C ALA A 110 -1.46 -21.09 15.83
N ARG A 111 -2.34 -20.96 14.82
CA ARG A 111 -3.79 -21.16 15.00
C ARG A 111 -4.11 -22.57 15.50
N ARG A 112 -3.41 -23.59 15.00
CA ARG A 112 -3.61 -24.98 15.42
C ARG A 112 -3.08 -25.25 16.83
N ALA A 113 -1.90 -24.75 17.16
CA ALA A 113 -1.22 -25.06 18.41
C ALA A 113 -1.75 -24.23 19.59
N LEU A 114 -2.04 -22.94 19.37
CA LEU A 114 -2.36 -21.99 20.45
C LEU A 114 -3.86 -21.79 20.68
N GLY A 115 -4.72 -22.17 19.73
CA GLY A 115 -6.17 -21.97 19.83
C GLY A 115 -6.52 -20.50 20.09
N ALA A 116 -7.28 -20.22 21.14
CA ALA A 116 -7.68 -18.85 21.51
C ALA A 116 -6.49 -17.92 21.85
N ARG A 117 -5.36 -18.47 22.29
CA ARG A 117 -4.15 -17.69 22.61
C ARG A 117 -3.45 -17.12 21.37
N VAL A 118 -3.88 -17.50 20.16
CA VAL A 118 -3.34 -16.95 18.91
C VAL A 118 -3.50 -15.43 18.81
N SER A 119 -4.46 -14.84 19.53
CA SER A 119 -4.62 -13.39 19.68
C SER A 119 -3.38 -12.70 20.26
N ARG A 120 -2.51 -13.43 20.97
CA ARG A 120 -1.22 -12.92 21.49
C ARG A 120 0.00 -13.43 20.72
N PHE A 121 -0.21 -14.09 19.59
CA PHE A 121 0.83 -14.42 18.62
C PHE A 121 0.91 -13.34 17.54
N VAL A 122 1.99 -12.54 17.52
CA VAL A 122 2.20 -11.47 16.54
C VAL A 122 3.37 -11.86 15.64
N PRO A 123 3.13 -12.33 14.41
CA PRO A 123 4.21 -12.80 13.55
C PRO A 123 5.10 -11.66 13.04
N GLY A 124 6.38 -11.94 12.88
CA GLY A 124 7.39 -10.97 12.43
C GLY A 124 8.39 -11.56 11.44
N HIS A 125 8.97 -10.72 10.58
CA HIS A 125 10.04 -11.10 9.67
C HIS A 125 11.04 -9.94 9.52
N PRO A 126 12.23 -10.03 10.15
CA PRO A 126 13.31 -9.08 9.88
C PRO A 126 13.88 -9.33 8.48
N ILE A 127 13.87 -8.31 7.62
CA ILE A 127 14.51 -8.33 6.30
C ILE A 127 16.00 -8.02 6.48
N ALA A 128 16.65 -8.91 7.22
CA ALA A 128 18.05 -8.85 7.57
C ALA A 128 18.61 -10.29 7.61
N GLY A 129 19.85 -10.44 7.18
CA GLY A 129 20.52 -11.72 7.13
C GLY A 129 21.96 -11.55 6.62
N SER A 130 22.72 -12.62 6.75
CA SER A 130 24.08 -12.74 6.21
C SER A 130 24.23 -14.14 5.64
N GLU A 131 25.15 -14.28 4.70
CA GLU A 131 25.70 -15.56 4.25
C GLU A 131 26.44 -16.32 5.37
N ARG A 132 26.75 -15.66 6.50
CA ARG A 132 27.32 -16.26 7.71
C ARG A 132 26.22 -16.71 8.68
N SER A 133 26.45 -17.82 9.39
CA SER A 133 25.47 -18.46 10.27
C SER A 133 25.95 -18.56 11.73
N GLY A 134 25.00 -18.85 12.63
CA GLY A 134 25.27 -19.14 14.04
C GLY A 134 25.48 -17.90 14.93
N TYR A 135 25.56 -18.13 16.24
CA TYR A 135 25.75 -17.07 17.24
C TYR A 135 27.02 -16.22 17.01
N PRO A 136 28.18 -16.77 16.59
CA PRO A 136 29.38 -15.96 16.36
C PRO A 136 29.23 -14.91 15.25
N ALA A 137 28.29 -15.10 14.33
CA ALA A 137 27.99 -14.14 13.27
C ALA A 137 27.00 -13.04 13.72
N SER A 138 26.44 -13.15 14.92
CA SER A 138 25.46 -12.19 15.44
C SER A 138 26.09 -10.83 15.75
N ARG A 139 25.31 -9.77 15.50
CA ARG A 139 25.69 -8.37 15.70
C ARG A 139 24.53 -7.59 16.33
N ALA A 140 24.84 -6.70 17.28
CA ALA A 140 23.83 -5.88 17.97
C ALA A 140 23.10 -4.90 17.04
N ASP A 141 23.77 -4.46 15.97
CA ASP A 141 23.30 -3.48 14.98
C ASP A 141 22.66 -4.13 13.74
N LEU A 142 22.41 -5.45 13.76
CA LEU A 142 21.95 -6.18 12.56
C LEU A 142 20.65 -5.61 11.99
N PHE A 143 19.79 -5.09 12.85
CA PHE A 143 18.46 -4.59 12.48
C PHE A 143 18.40 -3.06 12.35
N ASP A 144 19.48 -2.33 12.63
CA ASP A 144 19.48 -0.86 12.55
C ASP A 144 19.14 -0.40 11.13
N LYS A 145 18.07 0.39 11.01
CA LYS A 145 17.47 0.88 9.76
C LYS A 145 17.10 -0.22 8.77
N ARG A 146 17.05 -1.48 9.20
CA ARG A 146 16.56 -2.60 8.40
C ARG A 146 15.07 -2.74 8.57
N LYS A 147 14.40 -3.12 7.48
CA LYS A 147 12.96 -3.35 7.50
C LYS A 147 12.65 -4.58 8.33
N VAL A 148 11.70 -4.46 9.25
CA VAL A 148 11.02 -5.60 9.87
C VAL A 148 9.56 -5.54 9.44
N ILE A 149 9.06 -6.63 8.87
CA ILE A 149 7.66 -6.75 8.49
C ILE A 149 6.93 -7.49 9.59
N LEU A 150 5.98 -6.83 10.24
CA LEU A 150 4.99 -7.48 11.09
C LEU A 150 3.81 -7.92 10.23
N THR A 151 3.23 -9.07 10.55
CA THR A 151 1.95 -9.49 9.95
C THR A 151 0.90 -9.73 11.03
N PRO A 152 0.47 -8.67 11.75
CA PRO A 152 -0.55 -8.79 12.78
C PRO A 152 -1.82 -9.47 12.26
N LEU A 153 -2.36 -10.39 13.05
CA LEU A 153 -3.59 -11.08 12.78
C LEU A 153 -4.78 -10.20 13.14
N SER A 154 -5.89 -10.38 12.41
CA SER A 154 -7.09 -9.57 12.58
C SER A 154 -7.70 -9.64 14.01
N ASP A 155 -7.38 -10.71 14.73
CA ASP A 155 -7.79 -11.04 16.09
C ASP A 155 -6.68 -10.78 17.12
N ASN A 156 -5.59 -10.10 16.75
CA ASN A 156 -4.53 -9.80 17.71
C ASN A 156 -4.96 -8.75 18.75
N ASP A 157 -4.49 -8.97 19.98
CA ASP A 157 -4.52 -8.01 21.08
C ASP A 157 -3.64 -6.78 20.73
N THR A 158 -4.21 -5.58 20.87
CA THR A 158 -3.51 -4.31 20.62
C THR A 158 -2.18 -4.21 21.39
N LEU A 159 -2.16 -4.55 22.69
CA LEU A 159 -0.96 -4.51 23.52
C LEU A 159 0.10 -5.50 23.04
N ALA A 160 -0.29 -6.67 22.53
CA ALA A 160 0.66 -7.65 21.99
C ALA A 160 1.38 -7.08 20.75
N VAL A 161 0.62 -6.46 19.83
CA VAL A 161 1.18 -5.85 18.62
C VAL A 161 2.09 -4.68 18.96
N HIS A 162 1.66 -3.80 19.86
CA HIS A 162 2.47 -2.68 20.37
C HIS A 162 3.76 -3.15 21.04
N THR A 163 3.70 -4.21 21.85
CA THR A 163 4.88 -4.77 22.53
C THR A 163 5.89 -5.32 21.53
N VAL A 164 5.44 -6.06 20.51
CA VAL A 164 6.33 -6.63 19.48
C VAL A 164 6.90 -5.54 18.58
N MET A 165 6.11 -4.52 18.25
CA MET A 165 6.59 -3.34 17.53
C MET A 165 7.68 -2.61 18.34
N ALA A 166 7.44 -2.38 19.63
CA ALA A 166 8.43 -1.77 20.53
C ALA A 166 9.72 -2.61 20.63
N LEU A 167 9.62 -3.95 20.62
CA LEU A 167 10.79 -4.83 20.58
C LEU A 167 11.66 -4.52 19.37
N TRP A 168 11.09 -4.51 18.17
CA TRP A 168 11.86 -4.26 16.96
C TRP A 168 12.37 -2.82 16.85
N GLN A 169 11.57 -1.83 17.28
CA GLN A 169 12.01 -0.43 17.32
C GLN A 169 13.17 -0.21 18.29
N SER A 170 13.19 -0.92 19.44
CA SER A 170 14.33 -0.85 20.37
C SER A 170 15.65 -1.38 19.78
N LEU A 171 15.56 -2.14 18.69
CA LEU A 171 16.68 -2.66 17.90
C LEU A 171 17.04 -1.76 16.69
N GLY A 172 16.41 -0.59 16.57
CA GLY A 172 16.63 0.36 15.47
C GLY A 172 15.93 -0.02 14.16
N ALA A 173 15.02 -1.00 14.17
CA ALA A 173 14.36 -1.46 12.96
C ALA A 173 13.35 -0.44 12.39
N ASP A 174 13.26 -0.40 11.05
CA ASP A 174 12.22 0.30 10.31
C ASP A 174 10.99 -0.62 10.20
N ILE A 175 9.88 -0.27 10.86
CA ILE A 175 8.71 -1.16 10.97
C ILE A 175 7.79 -0.98 9.76
N HIS A 176 7.51 -2.10 9.10
CA HIS A 176 6.48 -2.22 8.09
C HIS A 176 5.44 -3.23 8.59
N ALA A 177 4.20 -3.12 8.11
CA ALA A 177 3.22 -4.16 8.37
C ALA A 177 2.32 -4.37 7.16
N MET A 178 2.00 -5.64 6.92
CA MET A 178 1.15 -6.10 5.82
C MET A 178 0.40 -7.37 6.22
N SER A 179 -0.60 -7.78 5.44
CA SER A 179 -1.27 -9.07 5.64
C SER A 179 -0.30 -10.24 5.41
N VAL A 180 -0.67 -11.40 5.96
CA VAL A 180 0.10 -12.65 5.83
C VAL A 180 0.21 -13.06 4.35
N GLU A 181 -0.91 -12.97 3.63
CA GLU A 181 -1.00 -13.30 2.22
C GLU A 181 -0.16 -12.35 1.36
N ARG A 182 -0.22 -11.04 1.66
CA ARG A 182 0.59 -10.04 0.97
C ARG A 182 2.07 -10.25 1.22
N HIS A 183 2.46 -10.52 2.46
CA HIS A 183 3.85 -10.84 2.81
C HIS A 183 4.39 -11.98 1.95
N ASP A 184 3.74 -13.15 2.01
CA ASP A 184 4.24 -14.34 1.32
C ASP A 184 4.28 -14.15 -0.21
N LYS A 185 3.31 -13.43 -0.78
CA LYS A 185 3.30 -13.09 -2.21
C LYS A 185 4.41 -12.11 -2.60
N VAL A 186 4.65 -11.07 -1.80
CA VAL A 186 5.71 -10.09 -2.05
C VAL A 186 7.07 -10.78 -1.95
N LEU A 187 7.32 -11.52 -0.87
CA LEU A 187 8.61 -12.19 -0.64
C LEU A 187 8.85 -13.33 -1.64
N ALA A 188 7.81 -14.01 -2.13
CA ALA A 188 7.92 -14.94 -3.25
C ALA A 188 8.55 -14.26 -4.48
N GLY A 189 8.08 -13.07 -4.86
CA GLY A 189 8.59 -12.35 -6.02
C GLY A 189 9.92 -11.62 -5.78
N THR A 190 10.13 -11.02 -4.61
CA THR A 190 11.30 -10.18 -4.34
C THR A 190 12.47 -10.91 -3.70
N SER A 191 12.27 -12.15 -3.21
CA SER A 191 13.30 -12.94 -2.52
C SER A 191 13.35 -14.38 -3.02
N HIS A 192 12.24 -15.12 -2.99
CA HIS A 192 12.27 -16.57 -3.26
C HIS A 192 12.56 -16.89 -4.72
N LEU A 193 11.84 -16.25 -5.65
CA LEU A 193 12.06 -16.43 -7.07
C LEU A 193 13.49 -16.07 -7.48
N PRO A 194 14.08 -14.92 -7.08
CA PRO A 194 15.50 -14.64 -7.32
C PRO A 194 16.45 -15.77 -6.88
N HIS A 195 16.26 -16.36 -5.70
CA HIS A 195 17.09 -17.47 -5.24
C HIS A 195 16.86 -18.73 -6.08
N LEU A 196 15.61 -19.07 -6.38
CA LEU A 196 15.28 -20.22 -7.22
C LEU A 196 15.92 -20.11 -8.60
N LEU A 197 15.86 -18.92 -9.21
CA LEU A 197 16.48 -18.65 -10.51
C LEU A 197 18.01 -18.71 -10.43
N ALA A 198 18.62 -18.22 -9.35
CA ALA A 198 20.06 -18.33 -9.16
C ALA A 198 20.53 -19.79 -9.05
N TYR A 199 19.87 -20.61 -8.21
CA TYR A 199 20.15 -22.04 -8.12
C TYR A 199 19.97 -22.75 -9.47
N THR A 200 18.86 -22.48 -10.15
CA THR A 200 18.53 -23.12 -11.43
C THR A 200 19.51 -22.70 -12.53
N LEU A 201 19.92 -21.43 -12.57
CA LEU A 201 20.89 -20.95 -13.56
C LEU A 201 22.25 -21.60 -13.38
N VAL A 202 22.76 -21.70 -12.14
CA VAL A 202 24.02 -22.36 -11.84
C VAL A 202 23.97 -23.83 -12.29
N ASN A 203 22.92 -24.56 -11.90
CA ASN A 203 22.75 -25.96 -12.31
C ASN A 203 22.61 -26.10 -13.83
N THR A 204 21.82 -25.25 -14.49
CA THR A 204 21.64 -25.30 -15.95
C THR A 204 22.96 -25.14 -16.68
N LEU A 205 23.84 -24.24 -16.22
CA LEU A 205 25.15 -24.06 -16.84
C LEU A 205 26.05 -25.28 -16.64
N VAL A 206 26.08 -25.84 -15.43
CA VAL A 206 26.83 -27.06 -15.13
C VAL A 206 26.33 -28.24 -15.98
N ASP A 207 25.01 -28.42 -16.08
CA ASP A 207 24.38 -29.54 -16.79
C ASP A 207 24.42 -29.39 -18.32
N SER A 208 24.47 -28.16 -18.84
CA SER A 208 24.53 -27.86 -20.28
C SER A 208 25.89 -28.13 -20.93
N VAL A 209 26.89 -28.46 -20.10
CA VAL A 209 28.27 -28.65 -20.51
C VAL A 209 28.62 -30.14 -20.46
N SER A 210 29.02 -30.71 -21.59
CA SER A 210 29.36 -32.15 -21.68
C SER A 210 30.82 -32.48 -21.32
N GLU A 211 31.69 -31.49 -21.15
CA GLU A 211 33.13 -31.68 -20.91
C GLU A 211 33.54 -31.14 -19.52
N PRO A 212 34.30 -31.92 -18.70
CA PRO A 212 34.66 -31.53 -17.33
C PRO A 212 35.39 -30.18 -17.21
N ASP A 213 36.26 -29.86 -18.17
CA ASP A 213 37.13 -28.67 -18.14
C ASP A 213 36.34 -27.36 -18.37
N ARG A 214 35.09 -27.45 -18.83
CA ARG A 214 34.26 -26.28 -19.14
C ARG A 214 33.44 -25.76 -17.97
N VAL A 215 33.22 -26.56 -16.91
CA VAL A 215 32.62 -26.04 -15.66
C VAL A 215 33.53 -24.95 -15.08
N GLN A 216 34.84 -25.19 -15.07
CA GLN A 216 35.82 -24.21 -14.63
C GLN A 216 35.81 -22.96 -15.52
N GLN A 217 35.71 -23.13 -16.85
CA GLN A 217 35.59 -22.01 -17.79
C GLN A 217 34.32 -21.17 -17.59
N VAL A 218 33.17 -21.77 -17.27
CA VAL A 218 31.94 -21.02 -16.96
C VAL A 218 32.17 -20.05 -15.81
N PHE A 219 32.90 -20.47 -14.78
CA PHE A 219 33.25 -19.62 -13.64
C PHE A 219 34.43 -18.68 -13.93
N ASP A 220 35.40 -19.07 -14.76
CA ASP A 220 36.52 -18.22 -15.16
C ASP A 220 36.06 -17.03 -16.04
N TYR A 221 34.99 -17.21 -16.82
CA TYR A 221 34.37 -16.17 -17.66
C TYR A 221 33.14 -15.51 -17.04
N ALA A 222 32.78 -15.89 -15.82
CA ALA A 222 31.70 -15.28 -15.05
C ALA A 222 32.09 -13.87 -14.56
N ALA A 223 32.12 -12.88 -15.45
CA ALA A 223 32.37 -11.50 -15.07
C ALA A 223 31.08 -10.77 -14.62
N GLY A 224 31.20 -9.98 -13.54
CA GLY A 224 30.21 -8.98 -13.10
C GLY A 224 28.82 -9.53 -12.81
N GLY A 225 27.91 -9.42 -13.78
CA GLY A 225 26.48 -9.70 -13.60
C GLY A 225 26.16 -11.15 -13.24
N PHE A 226 26.93 -12.12 -13.73
CA PHE A 226 26.76 -13.52 -13.31
C PHE A 226 27.16 -13.71 -11.85
N ALA A 227 28.32 -13.19 -11.45
CA ALA A 227 28.81 -13.30 -10.08
C ALA A 227 27.84 -12.67 -9.07
N ASP A 228 27.28 -11.50 -9.39
CA ASP A 228 26.27 -10.83 -8.55
C ASP A 228 24.98 -11.66 -8.43
N PHE A 229 24.53 -12.27 -9.53
CA PHE A 229 23.32 -13.08 -9.57
C PHE A 229 23.50 -14.45 -8.90
N SER A 230 24.64 -15.10 -9.11
CA SER A 230 24.95 -16.42 -8.57
C SER A 230 25.39 -16.38 -7.10
N ARG A 231 25.81 -15.22 -6.59
CA ARG A 231 26.21 -15.04 -5.17
C ARG A 231 25.17 -15.59 -4.20
N ILE A 232 23.88 -15.38 -4.47
CA ILE A 232 22.79 -15.83 -3.58
C ILE A 232 22.55 -17.34 -3.65
N ALA A 233 23.06 -18.05 -4.66
CA ALA A 233 23.05 -19.51 -4.70
C ALA A 233 24.01 -20.14 -3.67
N SER A 234 24.94 -19.37 -3.10
CA SER A 234 25.77 -19.82 -1.96
C SER A 234 25.04 -19.81 -0.61
N SER A 235 23.75 -19.49 -0.59
CA SER A 235 22.94 -19.52 0.62
C SER A 235 22.68 -20.95 1.11
N ASP A 236 22.38 -21.10 2.41
CA ASP A 236 22.13 -22.40 3.02
C ASP A 236 20.99 -23.18 2.34
N PRO A 237 21.26 -24.37 1.77
CA PRO A 237 20.27 -25.11 1.00
C PRO A 237 19.13 -25.68 1.85
N VAL A 238 19.37 -25.95 3.14
CA VAL A 238 18.35 -26.51 4.05
C VAL A 238 17.32 -25.44 4.39
N MET A 239 17.76 -24.22 4.68
CA MET A 239 16.91 -23.05 4.90
C MET A 239 16.07 -22.74 3.66
N TRP A 240 16.69 -22.72 2.47
CA TRP A 240 15.96 -22.41 1.23
C TRP A 240 14.97 -23.50 0.83
N ARG A 241 15.31 -24.79 1.03
CA ARG A 241 14.35 -25.89 0.92
C ARG A 241 13.12 -25.62 1.80
N ASP A 242 13.34 -25.30 3.06
CA ASP A 242 12.26 -25.04 4.03
C ASP A 242 11.40 -23.85 3.63
N ILE A 243 12.00 -22.77 3.11
CA ILE A 243 11.28 -21.60 2.58
C ILE A 243 10.41 -21.97 1.38
N PHE A 244 10.95 -22.73 0.41
CA PHE A 244 10.18 -23.13 -0.77
C PHE A 244 9.04 -24.10 -0.43
N LEU A 245 9.24 -25.02 0.51
CA LEU A 245 8.18 -25.90 1.00
C LEU A 245 7.11 -25.13 1.79
N ALA A 246 7.51 -24.14 2.57
CA ALA A 246 6.57 -23.32 3.35
C ALA A 246 5.76 -22.35 2.49
N ASN A 247 6.32 -21.84 1.39
CA ASN A 247 5.67 -20.86 0.50
C ASN A 247 5.53 -21.35 -0.95
N THR A 248 5.17 -22.63 -1.13
CA THR A 248 5.15 -23.26 -2.45
C THR A 248 4.21 -22.57 -3.42
N GLN A 249 2.95 -22.32 -3.03
CA GLN A 249 1.94 -21.76 -3.93
C GLN A 249 2.35 -20.39 -4.48
N ALA A 250 2.69 -19.44 -3.60
CA ALA A 250 3.06 -18.09 -4.05
C ALA A 250 4.34 -18.08 -4.89
N THR A 251 5.29 -18.99 -4.60
CA THR A 251 6.51 -19.16 -5.39
C THR A 251 6.21 -19.71 -6.78
N VAL A 252 5.32 -20.70 -6.89
CA VAL A 252 4.88 -21.25 -8.18
C VAL A 252 4.14 -20.20 -9.00
N ASP A 253 3.21 -19.46 -8.40
CA ASP A 253 2.43 -18.42 -9.11
C ASP A 253 3.35 -17.39 -9.79
N ILE A 254 4.38 -16.91 -9.09
CA ILE A 254 5.32 -15.94 -9.65
C ILE A 254 6.32 -16.59 -10.63
N LEU A 255 6.68 -17.86 -10.41
CA LEU A 255 7.50 -18.63 -11.35
C LEU A 255 6.76 -18.80 -12.69
N ASP A 256 5.47 -19.14 -12.68
CA ASP A 256 4.66 -19.31 -13.89
C ASP A 256 4.53 -18.01 -14.68
N ALA A 257 4.35 -16.88 -13.97
CA ALA A 257 4.37 -15.56 -14.59
C ALA A 257 5.74 -15.23 -15.22
N TYR A 258 6.83 -15.62 -14.56
CA TYR A 258 8.19 -15.46 -15.08
C TYR A 258 8.45 -16.36 -16.30
N VAL A 259 8.05 -17.62 -16.26
CA VAL A 259 8.13 -18.57 -17.39
C VAL A 259 7.35 -18.04 -18.60
N THR A 260 6.12 -17.56 -18.38
CA THR A 260 5.32 -16.92 -19.44
C THR A 260 6.06 -15.74 -20.07
N SER A 261 6.72 -14.91 -19.25
CA SER A 261 7.51 -13.78 -19.72
C SER A 261 8.74 -14.21 -20.52
N LEU A 262 9.45 -15.27 -20.07
CA LEU A 262 10.56 -15.86 -20.81
C LEU A 262 10.13 -16.46 -22.15
N GLN A 263 8.97 -17.11 -22.21
CA GLN A 263 8.42 -17.65 -23.46
C GLN A 263 8.09 -16.53 -24.47
N ARG A 264 7.56 -15.40 -23.99
CA ARG A 264 7.36 -14.20 -24.82
C ARG A 264 8.68 -13.67 -25.36
N MET A 265 9.69 -13.51 -24.51
CA MET A 265 11.03 -13.06 -24.92
C MET A 265 11.70 -14.02 -25.91
N ARG A 266 11.61 -15.33 -25.68
CA ARG A 266 12.07 -16.35 -26.63
C ARG A 266 11.42 -16.18 -28.00
N SER A 267 10.11 -15.92 -28.03
CA SER A 267 9.38 -15.72 -29.29
C SER A 267 9.81 -14.44 -30.02
N VAL A 268 10.10 -13.37 -29.27
CA VAL A 268 10.66 -12.12 -29.83
C VAL A 268 12.05 -12.37 -30.43
N LEU A 269 12.91 -13.12 -29.74
CA LEU A 269 14.25 -13.48 -30.22
C LEU A 269 14.20 -14.34 -31.49
N LEU A 270 13.33 -15.34 -31.55
CA LEU A 270 13.16 -16.20 -32.73
C LEU A 270 12.69 -15.43 -33.97
N ARG A 271 12.00 -14.30 -33.78
CA ARG A 271 11.57 -13.41 -34.87
C ARG A 271 12.58 -12.30 -35.20
N ALA A 272 13.67 -12.20 -34.44
CA ALA A 272 14.63 -11.08 -34.54
C ALA A 272 13.96 -9.69 -34.44
N ASP A 273 12.90 -9.55 -33.64
CA ASP A 273 12.14 -8.30 -33.50
C ASP A 273 12.85 -7.33 -32.54
N GLY A 274 13.78 -6.55 -33.10
CA GLY A 274 14.58 -5.58 -32.34
C GLY A 274 13.76 -4.49 -31.66
N ALA A 275 12.66 -4.03 -32.29
CA ALA A 275 11.81 -3.00 -31.70
C ALA A 275 11.09 -3.49 -30.45
N ALA A 276 10.62 -4.75 -30.45
CA ALA A 276 10.05 -5.37 -29.26
C ALA A 276 11.09 -5.54 -28.14
N LEU A 277 12.32 -5.96 -28.46
CA LEU A 277 13.40 -6.05 -27.47
C LEU A 277 13.67 -4.71 -26.79
N THR A 278 13.79 -3.62 -27.56
CA THR A 278 14.02 -2.28 -27.01
C THR A 278 12.88 -1.84 -26.08
N ARG A 279 11.63 -2.15 -26.42
CA ARG A 279 10.48 -1.84 -25.55
C ARG A 279 10.53 -2.60 -24.22
N GLU A 280 10.79 -3.90 -24.27
CA GLU A 280 10.84 -4.75 -23.05
C GLU A 280 11.99 -4.33 -22.13
N PHE A 281 13.19 -4.10 -22.69
CA PHE A 281 14.35 -3.63 -21.91
C PHE A 281 14.13 -2.21 -21.37
N GLY A 282 13.55 -1.32 -22.17
CA GLY A 282 13.23 0.04 -21.76
C GLY A 282 12.21 0.08 -20.61
N ARG A 283 11.23 -0.82 -20.62
CA ARG A 283 10.27 -0.99 -19.51
C ARG A 283 10.97 -1.43 -18.23
N ALA A 284 11.82 -2.47 -18.30
CA ALA A 284 12.56 -2.94 -17.13
C ALA A 284 13.50 -1.88 -16.56
N LYS A 285 14.23 -1.17 -17.43
CA LYS A 285 15.11 -0.05 -17.04
C LYS A 285 14.34 1.05 -16.32
N GLN A 286 13.21 1.50 -16.88
CA GLN A 286 12.41 2.56 -16.28
C GLN A 286 11.95 2.20 -14.87
N VAL A 287 11.35 1.02 -14.69
CA VAL A 287 10.87 0.56 -13.37
C VAL A 287 12.02 0.50 -12.36
N ARG A 288 13.20 0.05 -12.79
CA ARG A 288 14.39 -0.03 -11.93
C ARG A 288 14.95 1.35 -11.57
N ASP A 289 15.05 2.26 -12.52
CA ASP A 289 15.58 3.60 -12.32
C ASP A 289 14.64 4.42 -11.41
N GLU A 290 13.32 4.31 -11.61
CA GLU A 290 12.32 4.92 -10.72
C GLU A 290 12.42 4.39 -9.30
N PHE A 291 12.60 3.07 -9.13
CA PHE A 291 12.85 2.47 -7.82
C PHE A 291 14.13 3.02 -7.18
N TYR A 292 15.22 3.14 -7.95
CA TYR A 292 16.49 3.63 -7.44
C TYR A 292 16.42 5.09 -7.00
N LEU A 293 15.73 5.94 -7.77
CA LEU A 293 15.45 7.32 -7.40
C LEU A 293 14.66 7.35 -6.08
N ARG A 294 13.55 6.61 -5.96
CA ARG A 294 12.78 6.54 -4.70
C ARG A 294 13.62 6.07 -3.50
N PHE A 295 14.54 5.12 -3.71
CA PHE A 295 15.39 4.60 -2.65
C PHE A 295 16.43 5.61 -2.16
N GLN A 296 17.00 6.44 -3.04
CA GLN A 296 17.90 7.52 -2.64
C GLN A 296 17.18 8.68 -1.93
N HIS A 297 15.92 8.96 -2.31
CA HIS A 297 15.16 10.08 -1.74
C HIS A 297 14.74 9.87 -0.27
N ASN A 298 14.62 8.62 0.18
CA ASN A 298 14.47 8.30 1.61
C ASN A 298 15.72 8.62 2.47
N ALA A 299 16.83 9.05 1.85
CA ALA A 299 18.03 9.53 2.54
C ALA A 299 18.11 11.07 2.70
N GLY A 300 16.98 11.80 2.56
CA GLY A 300 16.86 13.15 3.11
C GLY A 300 17.05 14.34 2.16
N GLN A 301 16.66 14.25 0.89
CA GLN A 301 16.58 15.43 0.01
C GLN A 301 15.33 15.41 -0.87
N ARG A 302 14.65 16.57 -0.97
CA ARG A 302 13.55 16.80 -1.93
C ARG A 302 14.09 16.71 -3.36
N PRO A 303 13.34 16.15 -4.32
CA PRO A 303 13.79 16.12 -5.71
C PRO A 303 13.81 17.54 -6.29
N THR A 304 14.94 17.94 -6.84
CA THR A 304 14.96 18.79 -8.03
C THR A 304 14.94 17.86 -9.24
N ALA A 305 13.92 17.98 -10.09
CA ALA A 305 13.80 17.13 -11.27
C ALA A 305 15.00 17.35 -12.23
N PRO A 306 15.65 16.30 -12.75
CA PRO A 306 16.56 16.46 -13.88
C PRO A 306 15.74 16.86 -15.10
N ALA A 307 16.16 17.92 -15.80
CA ALA A 307 15.60 18.30 -17.08
C ALA A 307 15.83 17.18 -18.12
N GLY A 308 14.75 16.65 -18.71
CA GLY A 308 14.81 15.79 -19.90
C GLY A 308 14.14 14.40 -19.83
N GLN A 309 13.23 14.11 -18.90
CA GLN A 309 12.46 12.85 -18.97
C GLN A 309 11.32 12.95 -19.99
N ALA A 310 11.24 11.95 -20.88
CA ALA A 310 10.09 11.74 -21.76
C ALA A 310 8.80 11.69 -20.91
N THR A 311 7.92 12.66 -21.12
CA THR A 311 6.67 12.78 -20.36
C THR A 311 5.71 11.66 -20.78
N ALA A 312 5.11 11.00 -19.80
CA ALA A 312 4.07 10.02 -20.06
C ALA A 312 2.89 10.70 -20.75
N VAL A 313 2.44 10.14 -21.87
CA VAL A 313 1.27 10.62 -22.61
C VAL A 313 0.12 9.66 -22.33
N LEU A 314 -0.99 10.21 -21.84
CA LEU A 314 -2.23 9.47 -21.69
C LEU A 314 -3.12 9.82 -22.89
N THR A 315 -3.41 8.85 -23.74
CA THR A 315 -4.31 9.03 -24.88
C THR A 315 -5.71 8.59 -24.51
N GLY A 316 -6.67 9.50 -24.60
CA GLY A 316 -8.10 9.22 -24.44
C GLY A 316 -8.81 9.16 -25.79
N ARG A 317 -9.62 8.11 -25.98
CA ARG A 317 -10.42 7.89 -27.17
C ARG A 317 -11.91 7.85 -26.81
N PRO A 318 -12.78 8.39 -27.67
CA PRO A 318 -14.23 8.29 -27.50
C PRO A 318 -14.71 6.84 -27.45
N ARG A 319 -15.75 6.61 -26.65
CA ARG A 319 -16.40 5.30 -26.51
C ARG A 319 -17.91 5.48 -26.61
N HIS A 320 -18.61 4.37 -26.85
CA HIS A 320 -20.06 4.35 -27.07
C HIS A 320 -20.85 3.78 -25.90
N SER A 321 -20.18 3.21 -24.89
CA SER A 321 -20.78 2.59 -23.71
C SER A 321 -19.74 2.44 -22.61
N LEU A 322 -20.12 2.79 -21.39
CA LEU A 322 -19.39 2.55 -20.14
C LEU A 322 -20.26 1.72 -19.20
N GLN A 323 -19.73 0.64 -18.65
CA GLN A 323 -20.51 -0.33 -17.87
C GLN A 323 -19.70 -0.82 -16.68
N GLY A 324 -20.36 -1.00 -15.54
CA GLY A 324 -19.80 -1.69 -14.38
C GLY A 324 -19.90 -0.89 -13.09
N GLU A 325 -19.21 -1.40 -12.08
CA GLU A 325 -19.20 -0.83 -10.74
C GLU A 325 -17.88 -0.14 -10.46
N PHE A 326 -17.94 1.05 -9.85
CA PHE A 326 -16.78 1.81 -9.46
C PHE A 326 -16.90 2.29 -8.02
N ARG A 327 -15.80 2.14 -7.28
CA ARG A 327 -15.67 2.71 -5.94
C ARG A 327 -14.44 3.59 -5.93
N ALA A 328 -14.65 4.90 -5.93
CA ALA A 328 -13.55 5.83 -5.72
C ALA A 328 -12.94 5.59 -4.31
N PRO A 329 -11.62 5.73 -4.15
CA PRO A 329 -11.04 5.84 -2.83
C PRO A 329 -11.53 7.14 -2.16
N ALA A 330 -11.34 7.26 -0.85
CA ALA A 330 -11.56 8.49 -0.13
C ALA A 330 -10.56 9.58 -0.55
N SER A 331 -10.86 10.84 -0.27
CA SER A 331 -9.86 11.91 -0.43
C SER A 331 -8.74 11.77 0.61
N PRO A 332 -7.50 12.25 0.34
CA PRO A 332 -6.42 12.22 1.31
C PRO A 332 -6.79 12.89 2.64
N GLY A 333 -7.52 14.01 2.60
CA GLY A 333 -8.02 14.70 3.80
C GLY A 333 -9.02 13.84 4.60
N THR A 334 -9.95 13.16 3.92
CA THR A 334 -10.88 12.22 4.57
C THR A 334 -10.11 11.05 5.19
N ALA A 335 -9.18 10.46 4.43
CA ALA A 335 -8.37 9.34 4.90
C ALA A 335 -7.54 9.71 6.14
N ARG A 336 -6.92 10.90 6.15
CA ARG A 336 -6.19 11.43 7.30
C ARG A 336 -7.07 11.46 8.55
N LYS A 337 -8.25 12.07 8.47
CA LYS A 337 -9.17 12.18 9.60
C LYS A 337 -9.53 10.82 10.18
N TYR A 338 -9.93 9.87 9.34
CA TYR A 338 -10.29 8.52 9.80
C TYR A 338 -9.10 7.75 10.37
N LEU A 339 -7.88 7.95 9.84
CA LEU A 339 -6.68 7.34 10.37
C LEU A 339 -6.31 7.93 11.75
N GLU A 340 -6.38 9.25 11.90
CA GLU A 340 -6.12 9.94 13.17
C GLU A 340 -7.16 9.56 14.24
N ASP A 341 -8.44 9.52 13.88
CA ASP A 341 -9.52 9.04 14.75
C ASP A 341 -9.26 7.57 15.17
N ALA A 342 -8.85 6.72 14.23
CA ALA A 342 -8.53 5.31 14.49
C ALA A 342 -7.36 5.10 15.46
N VAL A 343 -6.37 6.01 15.45
CA VAL A 343 -5.23 6.00 16.38
C VAL A 343 -5.68 6.29 17.81
N ALA A 344 -6.64 7.21 17.98
CA ALA A 344 -7.12 7.64 19.29
C ALA A 344 -7.93 6.56 20.04
N HIS A 345 -8.44 5.55 19.33
CA HIS A 345 -9.16 4.44 19.95
C HIS A 345 -8.22 3.47 20.70
N SER A 346 -8.74 2.73 21.69
CA SER A 346 -7.99 1.64 22.37
C SER A 346 -8.12 0.28 21.67
N SER A 347 -9.02 0.18 20.68
CA SER A 347 -9.33 -1.04 19.94
C SER A 347 -8.69 -1.08 18.55
N VAL A 348 -8.77 -2.25 17.91
CA VAL A 348 -8.42 -2.42 16.50
C VAL A 348 -9.49 -1.77 15.62
N SER A 349 -9.08 -0.87 14.73
CA SER A 349 -9.94 -0.21 13.75
C SER A 349 -9.63 -0.71 12.35
N ARG A 350 -10.65 -1.14 11.60
CA ARG A 350 -10.52 -1.60 10.21
C ARG A 350 -11.18 -0.60 9.29
N LEU A 351 -10.41 0.00 8.40
CA LEU A 351 -10.83 1.03 7.46
C LEU A 351 -10.83 0.48 6.03
N GLN A 352 -11.88 0.81 5.26
CA GLN A 352 -11.99 0.46 3.85
C GLN A 352 -12.14 1.70 2.98
N GLY A 353 -11.37 1.76 1.90
CA GLY A 353 -11.36 2.87 0.96
C GLY A 353 -10.31 3.93 1.21
N VAL A 354 -9.29 3.61 1.98
CA VAL A 354 -8.12 4.47 2.16
C VAL A 354 -7.37 4.54 0.82
N PRO A 355 -7.06 5.73 0.27
CA PRO A 355 -6.28 5.85 -0.95
C PRO A 355 -4.83 5.38 -0.75
N GLU A 356 -4.22 4.85 -1.81
CA GLU A 356 -2.80 4.43 -1.82
C GLU A 356 -1.90 5.48 -2.49
N ASP A 357 -2.30 6.75 -2.41
CA ASP A 357 -1.54 7.87 -2.94
C ASP A 357 -0.31 8.19 -2.05
N THR A 358 0.57 9.06 -2.57
CA THR A 358 1.84 9.38 -1.89
C THR A 358 1.64 10.02 -0.51
N GLU A 359 0.66 10.91 -0.36
CA GLU A 359 0.40 11.62 0.89
C GLU A 359 -0.10 10.67 1.97
N THR A 360 -1.05 9.81 1.63
CA THR A 360 -1.62 8.83 2.56
C THR A 360 -0.60 7.76 2.95
N LEU A 361 0.22 7.29 2.01
CA LEU A 361 1.31 6.36 2.32
C LEU A 361 2.37 6.98 3.24
N CYS A 362 2.72 8.26 3.03
CA CYS A 362 3.61 8.99 3.93
C CYS A 362 3.01 9.10 5.35
N LEU A 363 1.72 9.42 5.47
CA LEU A 363 1.03 9.48 6.76
C LEU A 363 1.10 8.14 7.49
N VAL A 364 0.77 7.03 6.82
CA VAL A 364 0.85 5.68 7.40
C VAL A 364 2.26 5.34 7.87
N GLN A 365 3.29 5.71 7.10
CA GLN A 365 4.68 5.52 7.51
C GLN A 365 5.05 6.38 8.73
N SER A 366 4.59 7.64 8.78
CA SER A 366 4.79 8.50 9.95
C SER A 366 4.12 7.95 11.20
N LEU A 367 2.91 7.39 11.09
CA LEU A 367 2.23 6.72 12.21
C LEU A 367 3.05 5.54 12.74
N ARG A 368 3.58 4.69 11.86
CA ARG A 368 4.47 3.58 12.24
C ARG A 368 5.75 4.07 12.91
N ALA A 369 6.40 5.09 12.35
CA ALA A 369 7.60 5.68 12.95
C ALA A 369 7.33 6.21 14.37
N ASN A 370 6.11 6.70 14.62
CA ASN A 370 5.66 7.20 15.92
C ASN A 370 5.12 6.10 16.87
N GLY A 371 5.29 4.81 16.53
CA GLY A 371 4.90 3.71 17.41
C GLY A 371 3.45 3.25 17.27
N VAL A 372 2.73 3.69 16.24
CA VAL A 372 1.37 3.18 15.94
C VAL A 372 1.47 2.01 14.96
N PRO A 373 1.05 0.79 15.33
CA PRO A 373 0.97 -0.31 14.39
C PRO A 373 -0.18 -0.09 13.41
N VAL A 374 0.18 0.02 12.13
CA VAL A 374 -0.77 0.18 11.02
C VAL A 374 -0.44 -0.86 9.95
N VAL A 375 -1.41 -1.68 9.57
CA VAL A 375 -1.30 -2.67 8.46
C VAL A 375 -1.97 -2.09 7.22
N GLY A 376 -1.31 -2.21 6.07
CA GLY A 376 -1.78 -1.66 4.80
C GLY A 376 -1.25 -0.25 4.50
N PRO A 377 -1.87 0.51 3.58
CA PRO A 377 -3.05 0.11 2.81
C PRO A 377 -2.77 -1.05 1.85
N GLU A 378 -3.76 -1.94 1.72
CA GLU A 378 -3.77 -3.06 0.78
C GLU A 378 -5.11 -3.11 0.07
N GLN A 379 -5.13 -2.73 -1.22
CA GLN A 379 -6.37 -2.55 -1.98
C GLN A 379 -7.34 -1.61 -1.26
N GLY A 380 -6.78 -0.55 -0.68
CA GLY A 380 -7.49 0.44 0.12
C GLY A 380 -8.03 -0.04 1.47
N GLN A 381 -7.63 -1.22 1.95
CA GLN A 381 -7.90 -1.67 3.31
C GLN A 381 -6.74 -1.29 4.25
N VAL A 382 -7.06 -0.71 5.41
CA VAL A 382 -6.09 -0.40 6.46
C VAL A 382 -6.59 -0.94 7.80
N THR A 383 -5.70 -1.52 8.59
CA THR A 383 -5.99 -1.88 9.99
C THR A 383 -5.08 -1.07 10.91
N VAL A 384 -5.67 -0.34 11.86
CA VAL A 384 -4.96 0.47 12.85
C VAL A 384 -5.12 -0.19 14.22
N TYR A 385 -4.02 -0.40 14.92
CA TYR A 385 -3.98 -0.87 16.30
C TYR A 385 -3.83 0.37 17.19
N GLY A 386 -4.96 0.91 17.66
CA GLY A 386 -4.99 2.20 18.36
C GLY A 386 -4.16 2.25 19.66
N THR A 387 -3.86 3.46 20.14
CA THR A 387 -2.91 3.72 21.23
C THR A 387 -3.55 4.16 22.55
N GLY A 388 -4.88 4.08 22.69
CA GLY A 388 -5.64 4.70 23.80
C GLY A 388 -4.99 4.60 25.19
N ASP A 389 -5.27 5.60 26.05
CA ASP A 389 -4.55 5.93 27.30
C ASP A 389 -4.18 4.73 28.21
N ASP A 390 -4.98 3.67 28.23
CA ASP A 390 -4.75 2.45 29.03
C ASP A 390 -3.54 1.61 28.57
N ILE A 391 -3.17 1.64 27.28
CA ILE A 391 -2.08 0.80 26.73
C ILE A 391 -0.71 1.35 27.15
N LEU A 392 -0.58 2.68 27.22
CA LEU A 392 0.66 3.36 27.60
C LEU A 392 0.85 3.43 29.13
N ALA A 393 -0.22 3.29 29.91
CA ALA A 393 -0.20 3.35 31.37
C ALA A 393 0.28 2.05 32.04
N GLY A 394 0.43 0.94 31.31
CA GLY A 394 0.97 -0.31 31.84
C GLY A 394 0.12 -0.86 33.00
N SER A 395 -1.08 -1.36 32.69
CA SER A 395 -2.00 -2.11 33.56
C SER A 395 -1.63 -2.14 35.07
N GLY A 396 -2.06 -1.10 35.78
CA GLY A 396 -2.00 -1.00 37.24
C GLY A 396 -3.37 -0.65 37.81
N SER A 397 -3.95 -1.57 38.56
CA SER A 397 -5.14 -1.45 39.42
C SER A 397 -6.52 -1.27 38.76
N GLY A 398 -7.44 -2.16 39.13
CA GLY A 398 -8.86 -2.03 38.82
C GLY A 398 -9.62 -1.19 39.85
N SER A 399 -10.79 -0.71 39.42
CA SER A 399 -12.05 -0.50 40.14
C SER A 399 -12.73 0.80 39.67
N GLY A 400 -13.93 0.65 39.13
CA GLY A 400 -14.76 1.76 38.65
C GLY A 400 -16.12 1.24 38.21
N SER A 401 -17.03 1.12 39.18
CA SER A 401 -18.42 0.71 39.01
C SER A 401 -19.20 1.67 38.10
N GLY A 402 -19.90 1.13 37.10
CA GLY A 402 -20.92 1.81 36.33
C GLY A 402 -21.92 0.80 35.76
N SER A 403 -23.08 0.68 36.40
CA SER A 403 -24.20 -0.17 36.00
C SER A 403 -24.96 0.42 34.81
N GLY A 404 -25.28 -0.40 33.82
CA GLY A 404 -26.24 -0.10 32.76
C GLY A 404 -26.28 -1.19 31.69
N ASP A 405 -27.35 -1.99 31.70
CA ASP A 405 -27.63 -3.11 30.80
C ASP A 405 -27.40 -2.80 29.31
N THR A 406 -26.75 -3.73 28.61
CA THR A 406 -27.34 -4.45 27.45
C THR A 406 -26.46 -5.64 27.08
N ALA A 407 -27.11 -6.79 26.99
CA ALA A 407 -26.53 -8.08 26.66
C ALA A 407 -26.21 -8.22 25.17
N ASP A 408 -25.12 -8.94 24.91
CA ASP A 408 -24.87 -9.83 23.77
C ASP A 408 -25.05 -9.27 22.34
N ALA A 409 -23.93 -8.87 21.73
CA ALA A 409 -23.76 -8.82 20.28
C ALA A 409 -22.31 -9.21 19.92
N GLY A 410 -22.15 -10.21 19.05
CA GLY A 410 -20.91 -10.95 18.80
C GLY A 410 -19.68 -10.13 18.37
N HIS A 411 -18.53 -10.77 18.51
CA HIS A 411 -17.17 -10.28 18.21
C HIS A 411 -16.87 -10.01 16.71
N GLY A 412 -17.85 -9.52 15.94
CA GLY A 412 -17.62 -9.00 14.60
C GLY A 412 -17.12 -7.55 14.68
N GLN A 413 -15.80 -7.34 14.74
CA GLN A 413 -15.23 -5.98 14.62
C GLN A 413 -15.72 -5.33 13.32
N SER A 414 -16.54 -4.27 13.42
CA SER A 414 -17.16 -3.63 12.25
C SER A 414 -16.10 -2.93 11.41
N VAL A 415 -16.13 -3.16 10.09
CA VAL A 415 -15.30 -2.42 9.14
C VAL A 415 -15.92 -1.05 8.88
N THR A 416 -15.14 0.01 9.07
CA THR A 416 -15.54 1.38 8.74
C THR A 416 -15.23 1.67 7.28
N VAL A 417 -16.28 1.84 6.47
CA VAL A 417 -16.14 2.23 5.07
C VAL A 417 -16.03 3.75 4.98
N LEU A 418 -14.94 4.24 4.40
CA LEU A 418 -14.73 5.67 4.18
C LEU A 418 -15.60 6.16 2.99
N PRO A 419 -16.13 7.39 3.05
CA PRO A 419 -16.79 8.04 1.93
C PRO A 419 -15.86 8.14 0.70
N ALA A 420 -16.43 7.91 -0.47
CA ALA A 420 -15.78 8.08 -1.76
C ALA A 420 -15.41 9.55 -2.02
N HIS A 421 -14.31 9.80 -2.75
CA HIS A 421 -13.88 11.14 -3.12
C HIS A 421 -14.91 11.81 -4.06
N ASP A 422 -15.51 12.92 -3.62
CA ASP A 422 -16.60 13.60 -4.31
C ASP A 422 -16.24 14.01 -5.75
N PHE A 423 -15.05 14.57 -5.98
CA PHE A 423 -14.61 14.94 -7.34
C PHE A 423 -14.52 13.73 -8.30
N LEU A 424 -14.03 12.57 -7.85
CA LEU A 424 -14.03 11.35 -8.67
C LEU A 424 -15.46 10.87 -8.94
N VAL A 425 -16.33 10.91 -7.93
CA VAL A 425 -17.75 10.57 -8.08
C VAL A 425 -18.43 11.48 -9.11
N LEU A 426 -18.17 12.78 -9.06
CA LEU A 426 -18.69 13.77 -10.00
C LEU A 426 -18.15 13.54 -11.42
N ALA A 427 -16.84 13.35 -11.59
CA ALA A 427 -16.22 13.08 -12.90
C ALA A 427 -16.76 11.79 -13.54
N MET A 428 -16.91 10.71 -12.76
CA MET A 428 -17.46 9.45 -13.25
C MET A 428 -18.94 9.57 -13.60
N SER A 429 -19.72 10.27 -12.76
CA SER A 429 -21.14 10.52 -13.03
C SER A 429 -21.31 11.34 -14.31
N LEU A 430 -20.52 12.40 -14.48
CA LEU A 430 -20.54 13.23 -15.68
C LEU A 430 -20.20 12.44 -16.94
N THR A 431 -19.19 11.57 -16.88
CA THR A 431 -18.82 10.74 -18.02
C THR A 431 -19.95 9.76 -18.38
N ALA A 432 -20.48 9.03 -17.39
CA ALA A 432 -21.56 8.07 -17.61
C ALA A 432 -22.85 8.73 -18.13
N CYS A 433 -23.15 9.95 -17.68
CA CYS A 433 -24.31 10.70 -18.18
C CYS A 433 -24.15 11.04 -19.67
N THR A 434 -22.94 11.40 -20.11
CA THR A 434 -22.72 11.99 -21.44
C THR A 434 -22.36 10.99 -22.52
N VAL A 435 -21.84 9.82 -22.15
CA VAL A 435 -21.57 8.71 -23.08
C VAL A 435 -22.86 7.91 -23.28
N THR A 436 -23.20 7.63 -24.54
CA THR A 436 -24.39 6.83 -24.90
C THR A 436 -24.35 5.44 -24.26
N ASP A 437 -25.51 4.81 -24.10
CA ASP A 437 -25.67 3.42 -23.61
C ASP A 437 -24.87 3.07 -22.35
N SER A 438 -24.57 4.07 -21.51
CA SER A 438 -23.73 3.92 -20.34
C SER A 438 -24.56 3.74 -19.08
N ARG A 439 -24.06 2.88 -18.20
CA ARG A 439 -24.61 2.65 -16.86
C ARG A 439 -23.49 2.32 -15.90
N LEU A 440 -23.18 3.23 -14.99
CA LEU A 440 -22.21 3.02 -13.92
C LEU A 440 -22.89 2.94 -12.56
N VAL A 441 -22.38 2.08 -11.70
CA VAL A 441 -22.81 1.98 -10.29
C VAL A 441 -21.68 2.48 -9.41
N LEU A 442 -21.89 3.61 -8.74
CA LEU A 442 -20.91 4.25 -7.87
C LEU A 442 -21.24 3.94 -6.41
N SER A 443 -20.28 3.39 -5.67
CA SER A 443 -20.49 2.96 -4.27
C SER A 443 -19.78 3.86 -3.27
N ALA A 444 -20.24 3.82 -2.01
CA ALA A 444 -19.71 4.58 -0.87
C ALA A 444 -19.84 6.12 -1.03
N VAL A 445 -20.84 6.59 -1.77
CA VAL A 445 -21.07 8.02 -2.00
C VAL A 445 -21.66 8.66 -0.74
N TYR A 446 -21.17 9.86 -0.40
CA TYR A 446 -21.64 10.59 0.76
C TYR A 446 -23.08 11.13 0.56
N PRO A 447 -24.02 10.96 1.52
CA PRO A 447 -25.41 11.38 1.34
C PRO A 447 -25.66 12.89 1.48
N GLY A 448 -24.70 13.68 1.99
CA GLY A 448 -24.93 15.07 2.43
C GLY A 448 -25.37 15.17 3.89
N ILE A 449 -25.33 16.37 4.49
CA ILE A 449 -25.89 16.69 5.83
C ILE A 449 -26.78 17.94 5.69
N GLU A 450 -27.76 18.14 6.59
CA GLU A 450 -28.49 19.40 6.77
C GLU A 450 -27.55 20.62 6.77
N GLY A 451 -27.45 21.29 5.62
CA GLY A 451 -26.60 22.48 5.40
C GLY A 451 -25.49 22.32 4.34
N ASN A 452 -25.16 21.10 3.88
CA ASN A 452 -24.21 20.86 2.78
C ASN A 452 -24.88 20.11 1.62
N GLU A 453 -24.66 20.58 0.39
CA GLU A 453 -25.23 19.96 -0.81
C GLU A 453 -24.52 18.65 -1.18
N HIS A 454 -25.30 17.65 -1.58
CA HIS A 454 -24.79 16.39 -2.12
C HIS A 454 -23.93 16.66 -3.37
N PRO A 455 -22.78 15.98 -3.58
CA PRO A 455 -21.83 16.31 -4.65
C PRO A 455 -22.41 16.25 -6.09
N LEU A 456 -23.48 15.48 -6.27
CA LEU A 456 -24.20 15.33 -7.54
C LEU A 456 -25.48 16.16 -7.66
N LEU A 457 -25.80 17.03 -6.69
CA LEU A 457 -27.08 17.76 -6.68
C LEU A 457 -27.23 18.67 -7.91
N ALA A 458 -26.21 19.47 -8.21
CA ALA A 458 -26.23 20.33 -9.40
C ALA A 458 -26.25 19.51 -10.70
N LEU A 459 -25.58 18.35 -10.75
CA LEU A 459 -25.67 17.45 -11.90
C LEU A 459 -27.08 16.87 -12.09
N GLN A 460 -27.80 16.59 -11.00
CA GLN A 460 -29.21 16.20 -11.03
C GLN A 460 -30.11 17.35 -11.53
N GLN A 461 -29.83 18.60 -11.12
CA GLN A 461 -30.54 19.79 -11.63
C GLN A 461 -30.33 19.99 -13.14
N MET A 462 -29.16 19.61 -13.67
CA MET A 462 -28.89 19.55 -15.11
C MET A 462 -29.64 18.42 -15.82
N GLY A 463 -30.39 17.57 -15.13
CA GLY A 463 -31.20 16.50 -15.73
C GLY A 463 -30.48 15.15 -15.85
N ALA A 464 -29.42 14.91 -15.09
CA ALA A 464 -28.80 13.59 -15.01
C ALA A 464 -29.76 12.52 -14.45
N ASP A 465 -29.71 11.32 -15.02
CA ASP A 465 -30.45 10.15 -14.51
C ASP A 465 -29.64 9.47 -13.39
N LEU A 466 -29.98 9.82 -12.15
CA LEU A 466 -29.30 9.36 -10.94
C LEU A 466 -30.31 8.63 -10.03
N GLN A 467 -29.99 7.39 -9.65
CA GLN A 467 -30.77 6.62 -8.68
C GLN A 467 -29.94 6.36 -7.42
N PHE A 468 -30.43 6.85 -6.29
CA PHE A 468 -29.76 6.76 -4.99
C PHE A 468 -30.38 5.65 -4.14
N THR A 469 -29.53 4.80 -3.56
CA THR A 469 -29.93 3.73 -2.63
C THR A 469 -28.97 3.69 -1.44
N GLY A 470 -29.45 3.37 -0.25
CA GLY A 470 -28.63 3.34 0.98
C GLY A 470 -29.11 4.31 2.06
N LYS A 471 -28.43 4.33 3.21
CA LYS A 471 -28.74 5.21 4.35
C LYS A 471 -27.53 6.04 4.80
N THR A 472 -26.44 5.37 5.19
CA THR A 472 -25.23 6.04 5.73
C THR A 472 -24.25 6.42 4.62
N LEU A 473 -24.02 5.51 3.68
CA LEU A 473 -23.35 5.76 2.43
C LEU A 473 -24.24 5.25 1.32
N LEU A 474 -24.27 5.97 0.21
CA LEU A 474 -25.13 5.72 -0.93
C LEU A 474 -24.43 4.88 -1.99
N THR A 475 -25.21 4.05 -2.67
CA THR A 475 -24.92 3.54 -3.99
C THR A 475 -25.72 4.36 -4.99
N VAL A 476 -25.03 4.94 -5.98
CA VAL A 476 -25.60 5.79 -7.01
C VAL A 476 -25.50 5.06 -8.35
N THR A 477 -26.64 4.73 -8.95
CA THR A 477 -26.67 4.28 -10.35
C THR A 477 -26.79 5.51 -11.24
N VAL A 478 -25.85 5.65 -12.18
CA VAL A 478 -25.80 6.73 -13.15
C VAL A 478 -26.05 6.15 -14.53
N SER A 479 -27.09 6.63 -15.22
CA SER A 479 -27.38 6.25 -16.61
C SER A 479 -27.09 7.40 -17.57
N ALA A 480 -26.89 7.06 -18.84
CA ALA A 480 -26.81 8.05 -19.92
C ALA A 480 -28.06 8.96 -19.93
N ALA A 481 -27.85 10.27 -20.02
CA ALA A 481 -28.90 11.28 -19.99
C ALA A 481 -28.52 12.52 -20.81
N THR A 482 -29.52 13.28 -21.24
CA THR A 482 -29.28 14.59 -21.87
C THR A 482 -29.22 15.67 -20.80
N LEU A 483 -28.04 16.25 -20.60
CA LEU A 483 -27.85 17.37 -19.69
C LEU A 483 -28.40 18.67 -20.29
N ARG A 484 -28.92 19.56 -19.44
CA ARG A 484 -29.40 20.90 -19.75
C ARG A 484 -28.56 21.94 -19.02
N GLY A 485 -28.38 23.09 -19.66
CA GLY A 485 -27.73 24.24 -19.06
C GLY A 485 -28.48 24.72 -17.81
N CYS A 486 -27.73 25.21 -16.83
CA CYS A 486 -28.25 25.70 -15.56
C CYS A 486 -27.43 26.90 -15.06
N ASP A 487 -27.98 27.61 -14.08
CA ASP A 487 -27.27 28.65 -13.34
C ASP A 487 -26.82 28.09 -12.00
N LEU A 488 -25.51 28.10 -11.75
CA LEU A 488 -24.89 27.64 -10.50
C LEU A 488 -24.20 28.81 -9.82
N ASP A 489 -24.36 28.93 -8.50
CA ASP A 489 -23.78 30.00 -7.72
C ASP A 489 -22.76 29.46 -6.72
N PHE A 490 -21.48 29.75 -6.98
CA PHE A 490 -20.37 29.43 -6.08
C PHE A 490 -19.86 30.67 -5.34
N CYS A 491 -20.54 31.81 -5.45
CA CYS A 491 -20.16 33.01 -4.72
C CYS A 491 -20.34 32.81 -3.22
N ARG A 492 -19.39 33.34 -2.45
CA ARG A 492 -19.43 33.24 -1.00
C ARG A 492 -20.24 34.37 -0.40
N ASN A 493 -20.96 34.07 0.68
CA ASN A 493 -21.54 35.11 1.51
C ASN A 493 -20.40 35.94 2.14
N SER A 494 -20.45 37.27 2.01
CA SER A 494 -19.41 38.19 2.49
C SER A 494 -19.15 38.08 4.00
N ASP A 495 -20.15 37.60 4.74
CA ASP A 495 -20.08 37.45 6.20
C ASP A 495 -19.56 36.07 6.65
N ALA A 496 -19.27 35.15 5.72
CA ALA A 496 -18.79 33.81 6.04
C ALA A 496 -17.28 33.79 6.37
N PRO A 497 -16.84 33.01 7.38
CA PRO A 497 -15.42 32.91 7.75
C PRO A 497 -14.57 32.34 6.61
N PRO A 498 -13.28 32.71 6.44
CA PRO A 498 -12.42 32.18 5.38
C PRO A 498 -12.46 30.65 5.32
N LEU A 499 -12.45 30.09 4.10
CA LEU A 499 -12.42 28.63 3.94
C LEU A 499 -11.01 28.16 4.24
N ASP A 500 -10.92 26.96 4.83
CA ASP A 500 -9.66 26.24 4.80
C ASP A 500 -9.31 25.85 3.36
N LYS A 501 -8.04 25.49 3.15
CA LYS A 501 -7.51 25.21 1.83
C LYS A 501 -8.23 24.03 1.14
N ASP A 502 -8.56 22.97 1.88
CA ASP A 502 -9.18 21.77 1.30
C ASP A 502 -10.58 22.08 0.79
N THR A 503 -11.34 22.88 1.55
CA THR A 503 -12.66 23.34 1.11
C THR A 503 -12.57 24.27 -0.10
N GLN A 504 -11.57 25.17 -0.15
CA GLN A 504 -11.35 26.04 -1.31
C GLN A 504 -10.96 25.24 -2.58
N ASP A 505 -10.12 24.22 -2.43
CA ASP A 505 -9.73 23.33 -3.52
C ASP A 505 -10.94 22.52 -4.02
N ALA A 506 -11.78 21.99 -3.12
CA ALA A 506 -13.00 21.28 -3.47
C ALA A 506 -14.01 22.14 -4.25
N VAL A 507 -14.20 23.40 -3.86
CA VAL A 507 -15.05 24.35 -4.63
C VAL A 507 -14.48 24.59 -6.02
N THR A 508 -13.16 24.78 -6.13
CA THR A 508 -12.49 24.95 -7.42
C THR A 508 -12.65 23.72 -8.31
N GLU A 509 -12.51 22.52 -7.75
CA GLU A 509 -12.74 21.25 -8.43
C GLU A 509 -14.18 21.12 -8.96
N GLN A 510 -15.18 21.49 -8.16
CA GLN A 510 -16.58 21.51 -8.62
C GLN A 510 -16.78 22.50 -9.78
N ILE A 511 -16.26 23.73 -9.67
CA ILE A 511 -16.33 24.73 -10.76
C ILE A 511 -15.74 24.13 -12.05
N LEU A 512 -14.56 23.52 -11.99
CA LEU A 512 -13.92 22.88 -13.14
C LEU A 512 -14.78 21.76 -13.75
N ALA A 513 -15.36 20.90 -12.92
CA ALA A 513 -16.23 19.82 -13.38
C ALA A 513 -17.51 20.33 -14.05
N TYR A 514 -18.13 21.38 -13.51
CA TYR A 514 -19.35 21.95 -14.09
C TYR A 514 -19.09 22.80 -15.34
N ILE A 515 -17.88 23.36 -15.52
CA ILE A 515 -17.45 23.90 -16.82
C ILE A 515 -17.43 22.79 -17.88
N VAL A 516 -16.83 21.64 -17.56
CA VAL A 516 -16.82 20.47 -18.46
C VAL A 516 -18.24 19.99 -18.74
N ALA A 517 -19.11 19.92 -17.74
CA ALA A 517 -20.51 19.54 -17.92
C ALA A 517 -21.25 20.46 -18.90
N GLY A 518 -21.01 21.78 -18.81
CA GLY A 518 -21.58 22.77 -19.72
C GLY A 518 -21.20 22.58 -21.18
N THR A 519 -20.02 21.99 -21.47
CA THR A 519 -19.62 21.70 -22.86
C THR A 519 -20.50 20.63 -23.54
N PHE A 520 -21.23 19.84 -22.74
CA PHE A 520 -22.11 18.76 -23.19
C PHE A 520 -23.60 19.05 -23.01
N ALA A 521 -23.95 20.09 -22.26
CA ALA A 521 -25.31 20.40 -21.85
C ALA A 521 -26.05 21.26 -22.89
N ASP A 522 -27.32 20.97 -23.15
CA ASP A 522 -28.16 21.77 -24.04
C ASP A 522 -28.55 23.10 -23.40
N GLY A 523 -28.23 24.21 -24.08
CA GLY A 523 -28.45 25.57 -23.57
C GLY A 523 -27.17 26.20 -23.01
N GLU A 524 -27.34 27.22 -22.17
CA GLU A 524 -26.23 27.92 -21.50
C GLU A 524 -26.09 27.43 -20.07
N THR A 525 -24.87 27.09 -19.67
CA THR A 525 -24.52 26.84 -18.26
C THR A 525 -23.75 28.05 -17.74
N ARG A 526 -24.24 28.71 -16.69
CA ARG A 526 -23.63 29.90 -16.10
C ARG A 526 -23.19 29.60 -14.68
N LEU A 527 -21.89 29.76 -14.40
CA LEU A 527 -21.29 29.55 -13.09
C LEU A 527 -20.89 30.91 -12.53
N ARG A 528 -21.56 31.38 -11.48
CA ARG A 528 -21.16 32.58 -10.74
C ARG A 528 -20.05 32.21 -9.76
N VAL A 529 -18.98 33.00 -9.73
CA VAL A 529 -17.82 32.79 -8.86
C VAL A 529 -17.30 34.15 -8.38
N ASP A 530 -16.66 34.20 -7.20
CA ASP A 530 -16.24 35.48 -6.60
C ASP A 530 -15.24 36.27 -7.47
N ASP A 531 -14.26 35.59 -8.05
CA ASP A 531 -13.27 36.19 -8.96
C ASP A 531 -12.67 35.14 -9.90
N VAL A 532 -13.10 35.14 -11.16
CA VAL A 532 -12.54 34.25 -12.19
C VAL A 532 -11.07 34.59 -12.46
N GLN A 533 -10.73 35.88 -12.52
CA GLN A 533 -9.40 36.34 -12.92
C GLN A 533 -8.34 36.05 -11.86
N GLY A 534 -8.73 36.10 -10.58
CA GLY A 534 -7.90 35.69 -9.46
C GLY A 534 -7.67 34.17 -9.36
N ASN A 535 -8.52 33.35 -9.98
CA ASN A 535 -8.37 31.90 -9.97
C ASN A 535 -7.56 31.39 -11.18
N VAL A 536 -6.23 31.43 -11.03
CA VAL A 536 -5.25 30.99 -12.07
C VAL A 536 -5.52 29.57 -12.56
N ARG A 537 -5.97 28.67 -11.68
CA ARG A 537 -6.24 27.27 -12.02
C ARG A 537 -7.44 27.16 -12.98
N VAL A 538 -8.55 27.82 -12.65
CA VAL A 538 -9.74 27.90 -13.51
C VAL A 538 -9.43 28.57 -14.84
N MET A 539 -8.71 29.70 -14.82
CA MET A 539 -8.30 30.40 -16.04
C MET A 539 -7.48 29.51 -16.98
N ASN A 540 -6.51 28.78 -16.44
CA ASN A 540 -5.69 27.85 -17.22
C ASN A 540 -6.53 26.73 -17.84
N ALA A 541 -7.43 26.12 -17.06
CA ALA A 541 -8.31 25.05 -17.55
C ALA A 541 -9.23 25.55 -18.67
N CYS A 542 -9.88 26.70 -18.49
CA CYS A 542 -10.72 27.31 -19.52
C CYS A 542 -9.95 27.59 -20.82
N GLN A 543 -8.74 28.15 -20.73
CA GLN A 543 -7.90 28.39 -21.91
C GLN A 543 -7.52 27.09 -22.61
N LEU A 544 -7.17 26.06 -21.83
CA LEU A 544 -6.81 24.74 -22.34
C LEU A 544 -7.98 24.11 -23.12
N TRP A 545 -9.18 24.09 -22.54
CA TRP A 545 -10.36 23.48 -23.17
C TRP A 545 -10.91 24.31 -24.34
N ARG A 546 -10.79 25.64 -24.31
CA ARG A 546 -11.06 26.48 -25.48
C ARG A 546 -10.15 26.13 -26.66
N GLY A 547 -8.91 25.70 -26.39
CA GLY A 547 -7.98 25.19 -27.39
C GLY A 547 -8.50 23.94 -28.13
N LEU A 548 -9.37 23.15 -27.50
CA LEU A 548 -10.08 22.02 -28.14
C LEU A 548 -11.39 22.42 -28.82
N GLY A 549 -11.76 23.71 -28.80
CA GLY A 549 -13.01 24.20 -29.37
C GLY A 549 -14.17 24.29 -28.37
N ALA A 550 -13.93 24.20 -27.06
CA ALA A 550 -14.97 24.45 -26.06
C ALA A 550 -15.45 25.92 -26.11
N ASP A 551 -16.77 26.14 -26.14
CA ASP A 551 -17.35 27.50 -26.09
C ASP A 551 -17.47 27.95 -24.63
N ILE A 552 -16.41 28.61 -24.15
CA ILE A 552 -16.29 29.13 -22.79
C ILE A 552 -16.04 30.64 -22.84
N GLN A 553 -16.92 31.41 -22.21
CA GLN A 553 -16.81 32.84 -22.02
C GLN A 553 -16.57 33.13 -20.53
N MET A 554 -15.53 33.93 -20.24
CA MET A 554 -15.14 34.29 -18.89
C MET A 554 -15.32 35.79 -18.69
N ALA A 555 -16.22 36.17 -17.79
CA ALA A 555 -16.31 37.52 -17.24
C ALA A 555 -15.61 37.57 -15.88
N LYS A 556 -15.72 38.69 -15.15
CA LYS A 556 -15.08 38.85 -13.84
C LYS A 556 -15.62 37.87 -12.79
N ASP A 557 -16.94 37.71 -12.75
CA ASP A 557 -17.70 37.01 -11.71
C ASP A 557 -18.59 35.89 -12.27
N VAL A 558 -18.52 35.62 -13.58
CA VAL A 558 -19.32 34.57 -14.22
C VAL A 558 -18.55 33.88 -15.34
N ILE A 559 -18.69 32.56 -15.40
CA ILE A 559 -18.23 31.71 -16.49
C ILE A 559 -19.47 31.20 -17.22
N THR A 560 -19.59 31.48 -18.51
CA THR A 560 -20.68 30.98 -19.36
C THR A 560 -20.14 29.94 -20.31
N VAL A 561 -20.74 28.76 -20.30
CA VAL A 561 -20.36 27.63 -21.16
C VAL A 561 -21.55 27.24 -22.02
N ARG A 562 -21.30 26.99 -23.30
CA ARG A 562 -22.31 26.48 -24.24
C ARG A 562 -21.87 25.13 -24.80
N ARG A 563 -22.85 24.34 -25.22
CA ARG A 563 -22.60 23.09 -25.92
C ARG A 563 -21.65 23.28 -27.09
N SER A 564 -20.62 22.45 -27.17
CA SER A 564 -19.57 22.55 -28.18
C SER A 564 -19.12 21.18 -28.67
N VAL A 565 -18.69 21.09 -29.93
CA VAL A 565 -18.02 19.90 -30.47
C VAL A 565 -16.52 20.03 -30.25
N LEU A 566 -15.94 19.12 -29.49
CA LEU A 566 -14.53 19.15 -29.13
C LEU A 566 -13.69 18.44 -30.21
N ALA A 567 -12.62 19.08 -30.66
CA ALA A 567 -11.68 18.51 -31.63
C ALA A 567 -10.79 17.43 -31.01
N SER A 568 -10.19 16.59 -31.85
CA SER A 568 -9.01 15.80 -31.47
C SER A 568 -7.79 16.71 -31.32
N GLY A 569 -6.84 16.35 -30.47
CA GLY A 569 -5.60 17.10 -30.35
C GLY A 569 -4.82 16.78 -29.07
N THR A 570 -3.84 17.63 -28.76
CA THR A 570 -2.98 17.47 -27.59
C THR A 570 -3.35 18.47 -26.51
N LEU A 571 -3.51 18.00 -25.28
CA LEU A 571 -3.71 18.82 -24.09
C LEU A 571 -2.49 18.74 -23.16
N ALA A 572 -1.84 19.88 -22.95
CA ALA A 572 -0.85 20.01 -21.90
C ALA A 572 -1.55 20.17 -20.54
N CYS A 573 -1.66 19.09 -19.78
CA CYS A 573 -2.30 19.08 -18.46
C CYS A 573 -1.44 19.76 -17.38
N ARG A 574 -0.17 20.07 -17.69
CA ARG A 574 0.78 20.79 -16.82
C ARG A 574 0.95 20.15 -15.43
N ASP A 575 0.86 18.82 -15.37
CA ASP A 575 0.90 18.04 -14.13
C ASP A 575 -0.18 18.47 -13.10
N ASP A 576 -1.32 19.01 -13.55
CA ASP A 576 -2.52 19.16 -12.74
C ASP A 576 -3.37 17.88 -12.84
N PRO A 577 -3.53 17.11 -11.74
CA PRO A 577 -4.19 15.81 -11.79
C PRO A 577 -5.71 15.92 -12.01
N GLU A 578 -6.35 17.01 -11.58
CA GLU A 578 -7.79 17.21 -11.77
C GLU A 578 -8.09 17.62 -13.21
N ILE A 579 -7.25 18.48 -13.80
CA ILE A 579 -7.36 18.84 -15.23
C ILE A 579 -7.13 17.60 -16.10
N ALA A 580 -6.16 16.74 -15.76
CA ALA A 580 -5.94 15.49 -16.47
C ALA A 580 -7.16 14.55 -16.38
N LEU A 581 -7.75 14.39 -15.19
CA LEU A 581 -8.97 13.60 -15.02
C LEU A 581 -10.15 14.16 -15.83
N LEU A 582 -10.36 15.47 -15.79
CA LEU A 582 -11.41 16.12 -16.57
C LEU A 582 -11.14 16.05 -18.08
N SER A 583 -9.87 16.04 -18.49
CA SER A 583 -9.48 15.81 -19.88
C SER A 583 -9.77 14.37 -20.33
N VAL A 584 -9.69 13.39 -19.43
CA VAL A 584 -10.21 12.03 -19.67
C VAL A 584 -11.71 12.09 -19.94
N VAL A 585 -12.49 12.82 -19.14
CA VAL A 585 -13.94 13.02 -19.38
C VAL A 585 -14.19 13.64 -20.75
N LEU A 586 -13.50 14.74 -21.08
CA LEU A 586 -13.61 15.42 -22.38
C LEU A 586 -13.29 14.50 -23.55
N SER A 587 -12.26 13.65 -23.42
CA SER A 587 -11.86 12.70 -24.46
C SER A 587 -12.93 11.69 -24.83
N GLN A 588 -13.87 11.38 -23.92
CA GLN A 588 -14.95 10.44 -24.20
C GLN A 588 -16.01 11.01 -25.16
N ARG A 589 -16.02 12.34 -25.33
CA ARG A 589 -16.99 13.09 -26.15
C ARG A 589 -16.37 13.93 -27.25
N ALA A 590 -15.05 13.86 -27.41
CA ALA A 590 -14.34 14.51 -28.51
C ALA A 590 -14.63 13.83 -29.85
N ALA A 591 -14.41 14.57 -30.95
CA ALA A 591 -14.57 14.04 -32.31
C ALA A 591 -13.50 12.99 -32.67
N GLY A 592 -12.41 12.91 -31.89
CA GLY A 592 -11.33 11.94 -32.06
C GLY A 592 -10.52 11.79 -30.77
N HIS A 593 -9.28 11.32 -30.88
CA HIS A 593 -8.43 11.10 -29.72
C HIS A 593 -7.90 12.43 -29.12
N ILE A 594 -7.69 12.43 -27.81
CA ILE A 594 -7.00 13.51 -27.09
C ILE A 594 -5.74 12.94 -26.44
N ASP A 595 -4.59 13.50 -26.76
CA ASP A 595 -3.31 13.18 -26.14
C ASP A 595 -3.03 14.12 -24.97
N MET A 596 -2.98 13.59 -23.76
CA MET A 596 -2.77 14.34 -22.53
C MET A 596 -1.30 14.23 -22.11
N THR A 597 -0.57 15.34 -22.13
CA THR A 597 0.84 15.43 -21.70
C THR A 597 0.94 16.06 -20.31
N GLY A 598 2.03 15.78 -19.59
CA GLY A 598 2.20 16.23 -18.19
C GLY A 598 1.15 15.58 -17.29
N THR A 599 1.07 14.26 -17.31
CA THR A 599 0.12 13.46 -16.51
C THR A 599 0.79 12.73 -15.34
N THR A 600 2.00 13.14 -14.97
CA THR A 600 2.79 12.45 -13.94
C THR A 600 2.07 12.55 -12.59
N ALA A 601 1.67 13.76 -12.21
CA ALA A 601 0.93 13.99 -10.96
C ALA A 601 -0.41 13.24 -10.92
N PHE A 602 -1.09 13.08 -12.06
CA PHE A 602 -2.33 12.29 -12.17
C PHE A 602 -2.10 10.84 -11.79
N THR A 603 -1.05 10.20 -12.33
CA THR A 603 -0.74 8.81 -12.01
C THR A 603 -0.27 8.61 -10.57
N LEU A 604 0.35 9.63 -9.97
CA LEU A 604 0.79 9.62 -8.57
C LEU A 604 -0.35 9.85 -7.59
N LYS A 605 -1.30 10.73 -7.92
CA LYS A 605 -2.49 11.03 -7.09
C LYS A 605 -3.53 9.92 -7.18
N TYR A 606 -3.71 9.31 -8.36
CA TYR A 606 -4.70 8.27 -8.61
C TYR A 606 -4.06 6.96 -9.10
N PRO A 607 -3.29 6.26 -8.24
CA PRO A 607 -2.61 5.03 -8.63
C PRO A 607 -3.60 3.95 -9.07
N GLY A 608 -3.38 3.37 -10.25
CA GLY A 608 -4.21 2.30 -10.80
C GLY A 608 -5.54 2.75 -11.41
N LEU A 609 -5.92 4.03 -11.32
CA LEU A 609 -7.19 4.53 -11.83
C LEU A 609 -7.35 4.28 -13.33
N VAL A 610 -6.31 4.47 -14.15
CA VAL A 610 -6.38 4.21 -15.60
C VAL A 610 -6.83 2.78 -15.91
N SER A 611 -6.29 1.78 -15.20
CA SER A 611 -6.67 0.38 -15.38
C SER A 611 -8.12 0.12 -14.96
N GLN A 612 -8.57 0.73 -13.87
CA GLN A 612 -9.96 0.65 -13.42
C GLN A 612 -10.89 1.26 -14.46
N LEU A 613 -10.58 2.45 -14.99
CA LEU A 613 -11.36 3.10 -16.04
C LEU A 613 -11.39 2.26 -17.33
N GLN A 614 -10.28 1.66 -17.74
CA GLN A 614 -10.25 0.73 -18.88
C GLN A 614 -11.21 -0.45 -18.67
N SER A 615 -11.28 -1.00 -17.45
CA SER A 615 -12.21 -2.10 -17.13
C SER A 615 -13.68 -1.71 -17.20
N LEU A 616 -14.00 -0.42 -16.99
CA LEU A 616 -15.33 0.16 -17.16
C LEU A 616 -15.66 0.49 -18.62
N GLY A 617 -14.71 0.30 -19.53
CA GLY A 617 -14.88 0.51 -20.96
C GLY A 617 -14.29 1.82 -21.51
N PHE A 618 -13.58 2.62 -20.69
CA PHE A 618 -12.93 3.85 -21.15
C PHE A 618 -11.84 3.56 -22.19
N GLY A 619 -11.75 4.40 -23.22
CA GLY A 619 -10.77 4.29 -24.29
C GLY A 619 -9.42 4.90 -23.91
N LEU A 620 -8.75 4.40 -22.88
CA LEU A 620 -7.48 4.98 -22.40
C LEU A 620 -6.27 4.13 -22.82
N GLU A 621 -5.18 4.79 -23.23
CA GLU A 621 -3.90 4.16 -23.54
C GLU A 621 -2.75 4.98 -22.91
N LEU A 622 -1.82 4.31 -22.25
CA LEU A 622 -0.59 4.92 -21.71
C LEU A 622 0.55 4.73 -22.71
N GLY A 623 1.05 5.82 -23.29
CA GLY A 623 2.17 5.86 -24.23
C GLY A 623 3.37 6.67 -23.72
N LYS A 624 4.51 6.54 -24.40
CA LYS A 624 5.64 7.48 -24.27
C LYS A 624 5.64 8.41 -25.48
N ASN A 625 5.92 9.70 -25.27
CA ASN A 625 6.20 10.61 -26.38
C ASN A 625 7.46 10.12 -27.09
N ASN A 626 7.33 9.68 -28.35
CA ASN A 626 8.46 9.50 -29.25
C ASN A 626 8.66 10.84 -29.96
N ASP A 627 9.35 11.78 -29.31
CA ASP A 627 9.95 12.91 -30.02
C ASP A 627 11.37 12.53 -30.47
#